data_AF-A0A7Y0IGQ6-F1
#
_entry.id   AF-A0A7Y0IGQ6-F1
#
_cell.length_a   1.000
_cell.length_b   1.000
_cell.length_c   1.000
_cell.angle_alpha   90.00
_cell.angle_beta   90.00
_cell.angle_gamma   90.00
#
_symmetry.space_group_name_H-M   'P 1'
#
loop_
_entity.id
_entity.type
_entity.pdbx_description
1 polymer ?
#
loop_
_entity_poly.entity_id
_entity_poly.type
_entity_poly.pdbx_seq_one_letter_code
_entity_poly.pdbx_strand_id
1 'polypeptide(L)'
;MKRIFNIAAVSATLLLSSCATIFTGTKQTVQINSNPPAATIEVDGVKAGVTPMAVPLKKGFTGQTISLKLDGYETKTFQPVTTFNPVAVLNLLGMIGWAVDAATGAMMKYDPKVYEFTLEPKKAN
;
A
#
# COMPACT_ATOMS: atom_id res chain seq x y z
N MET A 1 -12.27 -10.01 -45.62
CA MET A 1 -12.60 -8.84 -44.77
C MET A 1 -13.08 -9.18 -43.35
N LYS A 2 -13.59 -10.39 -43.03
CA LYS A 2 -14.03 -10.74 -41.66
C LYS A 2 -12.89 -11.01 -40.65
N ARG A 3 -11.70 -11.39 -41.13
CA ARG A 3 -10.56 -11.76 -40.26
C ARG A 3 -9.78 -10.55 -39.70
N ILE A 4 -9.81 -9.41 -40.39
CA ILE A 4 -9.09 -8.20 -40.00
C ILE A 4 -9.82 -7.51 -38.83
N PHE A 5 -11.15 -7.56 -38.83
CA PHE A 5 -12.00 -7.07 -37.74
C PHE A 5 -11.78 -7.86 -36.43
N ASN A 6 -11.55 -9.17 -36.54
CA ASN A 6 -11.31 -10.03 -35.37
C ASN A 6 -9.93 -9.82 -34.75
N ILE A 7 -8.90 -9.46 -35.54
CA ILE A 7 -7.55 -9.17 -35.01
C ILE A 7 -7.53 -7.82 -34.30
N ALA A 8 -8.24 -6.81 -34.83
CA ALA A 8 -8.38 -5.51 -34.18
C ALA A 8 -9.12 -5.61 -32.82
N ALA A 9 -10.14 -6.46 -32.72
CA ALA A 9 -10.88 -6.69 -31.47
C ALA A 9 -10.02 -7.35 -30.37
N VAL A 10 -9.12 -8.27 -30.73
CA VAL A 10 -8.21 -8.95 -29.78
C VAL A 10 -7.07 -8.03 -29.32
N SER A 11 -6.60 -7.12 -30.18
CA SER A 11 -5.59 -6.12 -29.81
C SER A 11 -6.15 -5.02 -28.89
N ALA A 12 -7.44 -4.68 -29.01
CA ALA A 12 -8.10 -3.70 -28.14
C ALA A 12 -8.28 -4.22 -26.70
N THR A 13 -8.49 -5.53 -26.51
CA THR A 13 -8.59 -6.14 -25.17
C THR A 13 -7.28 -6.15 -24.39
N LEU A 14 -6.11 -6.12 -25.04
CA LEU A 14 -4.82 -6.03 -24.34
C LEU A 14 -4.53 -4.62 -23.79
N LEU A 15 -5.07 -3.57 -24.44
CA LEU A 15 -4.86 -2.18 -24.06
C LEU A 15 -5.83 -1.67 -22.98
N LEU A 16 -6.93 -2.37 -22.72
CA LEU A 16 -7.91 -2.03 -21.68
C LEU A 16 -7.51 -2.49 -20.27
N SER A 17 -6.37 -3.17 -20.12
CA SER A 17 -5.85 -3.63 -18.82
C SER A 17 -5.31 -2.52 -17.91
N SER A 18 -5.26 -1.27 -18.39
CA SER A 18 -4.63 -0.15 -17.65
C SER A 18 -5.60 0.91 -17.10
N CYS A 19 -6.92 0.79 -17.32
CA CYS A 19 -7.88 1.85 -16.96
C CYS A 19 -8.45 1.74 -15.53
N ALA A 20 -8.15 0.67 -14.79
CA ALA A 20 -8.72 0.44 -13.45
C ALA A 20 -7.93 1.12 -12.30
N THR A 21 -6.93 1.96 -12.59
CA THR A 21 -5.99 2.49 -11.57
C THR A 21 -5.89 4.03 -11.55
N ILE A 22 -6.64 4.76 -12.39
CA ILE A 22 -6.29 6.14 -12.75
C ILE A 22 -6.40 7.14 -11.59
N PHE A 23 -7.38 7.01 -10.68
CA PHE A 23 -7.66 8.10 -9.72
C PHE A 23 -6.97 7.99 -8.36
N THR A 24 -6.74 6.78 -7.83
CA THR A 24 -6.25 6.63 -6.44
C THR A 24 -5.10 5.63 -6.26
N GLY A 25 -4.73 4.86 -7.29
CA GLY A 25 -3.68 3.84 -7.23
C GLY A 25 -3.95 2.70 -6.24
N THR A 26 -3.05 1.71 -6.17
CA THR A 26 -3.10 0.60 -5.20
C THR A 26 -2.00 0.66 -4.13
N LYS A 27 -1.12 1.66 -4.21
CA LYS A 27 -0.06 1.92 -3.23
C LYS A 27 -0.18 3.33 -2.68
N GLN A 28 0.30 3.53 -1.46
CA GLN A 28 0.44 4.83 -0.83
C GLN A 28 1.71 4.85 0.02
N THR A 29 2.44 5.94 -0.06
CA THR A 29 3.63 6.17 0.77
C THR A 29 3.22 6.61 2.17
N VAL A 30 3.82 5.98 3.17
CA VAL A 30 3.66 6.29 4.60
C VAL A 30 5.04 6.61 5.18
N GLN A 31 5.15 7.72 5.91
CA GLN A 31 6.37 8.11 6.60
C GLN A 31 6.48 7.34 7.92
N ILE A 32 7.63 6.71 8.15
CA ILE A 32 7.90 5.95 9.36
C ILE A 32 9.16 6.49 10.00
N ASN A 33 8.99 6.96 11.22
CA ASN A 33 10.04 7.56 12.02
C ASN A 33 10.17 6.79 13.34
N SER A 34 11.39 6.74 13.87
CA SER A 34 11.64 6.14 15.17
C SER A 34 12.65 6.94 15.98
N ASN A 35 12.53 6.84 17.30
CA ASN A 35 13.51 7.29 18.26
C ASN A 35 13.93 6.11 19.15
N PRO A 36 15.22 5.71 19.18
CA PRO A 36 16.31 6.22 18.34
C PRO A 36 16.12 5.96 16.82
N PRO A 37 16.82 6.72 15.95
CA PRO A 37 16.80 6.53 14.50
C PRO A 37 17.59 5.28 14.07
N ALA A 38 17.62 5.00 12.76
CA ALA A 38 18.33 3.87 12.14
C ALA A 38 17.77 2.48 12.46
N ALA A 39 16.50 2.39 12.87
CA ALA A 39 15.81 1.11 13.00
C ALA A 39 15.52 0.52 11.62
N THR A 40 15.82 -0.76 11.43
CA THR A 40 15.46 -1.51 10.22
C THR A 40 13.95 -1.64 10.13
N ILE A 41 13.40 -1.26 8.98
CA ILE A 41 11.98 -1.37 8.65
C ILE A 41 11.79 -2.63 7.81
N GLU A 42 10.94 -3.53 8.28
CA GLU A 42 10.44 -4.68 7.52
C GLU A 42 8.95 -4.51 7.24
N VAL A 43 8.55 -4.75 5.99
CA VAL A 43 7.15 -4.78 5.56
C VAL A 43 6.81 -6.22 5.19
N ASP A 44 5.85 -6.82 5.89
CA ASP A 44 5.46 -8.23 5.79
C ASP A 44 6.67 -9.19 5.84
N GLY A 45 7.64 -8.88 6.71
CA GLY A 45 8.86 -9.65 6.91
C GLY A 45 9.98 -9.40 5.89
N VAL A 46 9.76 -8.53 4.90
CA VAL A 46 10.77 -8.15 3.90
C VAL A 46 11.40 -6.81 4.26
N LYS A 47 12.74 -6.75 4.30
CA LYS A 47 13.47 -5.51 4.58
C LYS A 47 13.13 -4.44 3.52
N ALA A 48 12.56 -3.34 3.98
CA ALA A 48 12.19 -2.19 3.15
C ALA A 48 13.24 -1.07 3.22
N GLY A 49 13.85 -0.85 4.40
CA GLY A 49 14.87 0.18 4.60
C GLY A 49 15.17 0.46 6.07
N VAL A 50 15.51 1.69 6.42
CA VAL A 50 15.84 2.12 7.79
C VAL A 50 15.17 3.45 8.13
N THR A 51 14.75 3.67 9.38
CA THR A 51 14.13 4.93 9.81
C THR A 51 15.14 6.09 9.92
N PRO A 52 14.72 7.34 9.69
CA PRO A 52 13.42 7.78 9.19
C PRO A 52 13.29 7.56 7.67
N MET A 53 12.19 6.96 7.20
CA MET A 53 12.00 6.71 5.76
C MET A 53 10.53 6.68 5.35
N ALA A 54 10.28 7.18 4.13
CA ALA A 54 9.01 7.07 3.45
C ALA A 54 8.89 5.70 2.77
N VAL A 55 7.93 4.88 3.19
CA VAL A 55 7.77 3.50 2.70
C VAL A 55 6.53 3.38 1.82
N PRO A 56 6.64 2.90 0.58
CA PRO A 56 5.49 2.65 -0.27
C PRO A 56 4.78 1.35 0.17
N LEU A 57 3.56 1.48 0.68
CA LEU A 57 2.73 0.37 1.14
C LEU A 57 1.59 0.09 0.16
N LYS A 58 1.28 -1.18 -0.08
CA LYS A 58 0.07 -1.62 -0.76
C LYS A 58 -1.14 -1.29 0.10
N LYS A 59 -2.16 -0.70 -0.51
CA LYS A 59 -3.44 -0.37 0.13
C LYS A 59 -4.33 -1.61 0.15
N GLY A 60 -5.21 -1.68 1.14
CA GLY A 60 -6.13 -2.79 1.34
C GLY A 60 -7.09 -2.49 2.48
N PHE A 61 -8.02 -3.41 2.74
CA PHE A 61 -8.92 -3.34 3.90
C PHE A 61 -8.19 -3.55 5.23
N THR A 62 -6.99 -4.12 5.18
CA THR A 62 -6.08 -4.30 6.31
C THR A 62 -4.72 -3.76 5.91
N GLY A 63 -4.06 -3.07 6.84
CA GLY A 63 -2.71 -2.57 6.62
C GLY A 63 -1.67 -3.68 6.58
N GLN A 64 -0.58 -3.45 5.85
CA GLN A 64 0.56 -4.35 5.87
C GLN A 64 1.21 -4.38 7.26
N THR A 65 1.81 -5.50 7.62
CA THR A 65 2.50 -5.64 8.91
C THR A 65 3.87 -4.99 8.80
N ILE A 66 4.14 -4.02 9.67
CA ILE A 66 5.42 -3.31 9.72
C ILE A 66 6.13 -3.67 11.00
N SER A 67 7.40 -4.06 10.90
CA SER A 67 8.26 -4.31 12.06
C SER A 67 9.47 -3.38 12.04
N LEU A 68 9.73 -2.76 13.18
CA LEU A 68 10.90 -1.94 13.45
C LEU A 68 11.87 -2.74 14.32
N LYS A 69 13.10 -2.94 13.83
CA LYS A 69 14.15 -3.67 14.53
C LYS A 69 15.37 -2.80 14.70
N LEU A 70 15.87 -2.71 15.93
CA LEU A 70 17.12 -2.05 16.24
C LEU A 70 17.86 -2.85 17.31
N ASP A 71 19.18 -2.97 17.16
CA ASP A 71 20.00 -3.72 18.09
C ASP A 71 19.96 -3.10 19.48
N GLY A 72 19.73 -3.94 20.50
CA GLY A 72 19.52 -3.48 21.87
C GLY A 72 18.11 -3.00 22.20
N TYR A 73 17.17 -3.00 21.23
CA TYR A 73 15.78 -2.56 21.43
C TYR A 73 14.77 -3.66 21.10
N GLU A 74 13.61 -3.62 21.75
CA GLU A 74 12.50 -4.52 21.46
C GLU A 74 11.98 -4.29 20.03
N THR A 75 11.58 -5.38 19.36
CA THR A 75 10.99 -5.28 18.03
C THR A 75 9.59 -4.71 18.16
N LYS A 76 9.34 -3.56 17.51
CA LYS A 76 8.02 -2.96 17.48
C LYS A 76 7.30 -3.38 16.20
N THR A 77 6.22 -4.13 16.32
CA THR A 77 5.36 -4.51 15.20
C THR A 77 4.03 -3.78 15.27
N PHE A 78 3.57 -3.24 14.15
CA PHE A 78 2.28 -2.56 14.03
C PHE A 78 1.70 -2.72 12.62
N GLN A 79 0.39 -2.46 12.49
CA GLN A 79 -0.28 -2.37 11.19
C GLN A 79 -0.83 -0.94 11.04
N PRO A 80 -0.43 -0.20 10.00
CA PRO A 80 -1.01 1.10 9.72
C PRO A 80 -2.51 1.03 9.50
N VAL A 81 -3.25 2.01 10.02
CA VAL A 81 -4.71 2.06 9.92
C VAL A 81 -5.13 2.40 8.49
N THR A 82 -6.10 1.63 7.99
CA THR A 82 -6.68 1.81 6.65
C THR A 82 -8.11 2.35 6.78
N THR A 83 -8.43 3.40 6.02
CA THR A 83 -9.77 4.01 5.97
C THR A 83 -10.27 4.10 4.53
N PHE A 84 -11.58 4.21 4.35
CA PHE A 84 -12.17 4.39 3.02
C PHE A 84 -11.73 5.71 2.40
N ASN A 85 -11.43 5.70 1.10
CA ASN A 85 -11.12 6.89 0.32
C ASN A 85 -12.35 7.32 -0.49
N PRO A 86 -13.06 8.40 -0.11
CA PRO A 86 -14.26 8.84 -0.83
C PRO A 86 -14.03 9.18 -2.31
N VAL A 87 -12.80 9.53 -2.68
CA VAL A 87 -12.44 9.80 -4.08
C VAL A 87 -12.56 8.54 -4.96
N ALA A 88 -12.49 7.34 -4.37
CA ALA A 88 -12.71 6.10 -5.09
C ALA A 88 -14.14 5.97 -5.66
N VAL A 89 -15.12 6.69 -5.10
CA VAL A 89 -16.49 6.71 -5.65
C VAL A 89 -16.52 7.35 -7.05
N LEU A 90 -15.57 8.24 -7.37
CA LEU A 90 -15.45 8.91 -8.66
C LEU A 90 -14.86 8.03 -9.78
N ASN A 91 -14.48 6.76 -9.49
CA ASN A 91 -14.03 5.84 -10.54
C ASN A 91 -15.20 5.55 -11.49
N LEU A 92 -15.25 6.28 -12.61
CA LEU A 92 -16.38 6.50 -13.53
C LEU A 92 -16.81 5.26 -14.34
N LEU A 93 -16.34 4.07 -13.99
CA LEU A 93 -16.64 2.79 -14.65
C LEU A 93 -17.88 2.08 -14.08
N GLY A 94 -18.63 2.75 -13.19
CA GLY A 94 -19.82 2.20 -12.55
C GLY A 94 -19.51 1.01 -11.62
N MET A 95 -20.47 0.09 -11.47
CA MET A 95 -20.35 -1.06 -10.54
C MET A 95 -19.11 -1.93 -10.80
N ILE A 96 -18.66 -2.06 -12.05
CA ILE A 96 -17.47 -2.84 -12.41
C ILE A 96 -16.20 -2.16 -11.86
N GLY A 97 -16.11 -0.83 -11.95
CA GLY A 97 -14.98 -0.07 -11.39
C GLY A 97 -14.86 -0.25 -9.88
N TRP A 98 -15.98 -0.15 -9.17
CA TRP A 98 -16.00 -0.34 -7.72
C TRP A 98 -15.67 -1.78 -7.31
N ALA A 99 -16.10 -2.79 -8.09
CA ALA A 99 -15.73 -4.18 -7.84
C ALA A 99 -14.21 -4.38 -7.96
N VAL A 100 -13.57 -3.77 -8.97
CA VAL A 100 -12.11 -3.84 -9.14
C VAL A 100 -11.39 -3.04 -8.05
N ASP A 101 -11.88 -1.86 -7.68
CA ASP A 101 -11.29 -1.05 -6.61
C ASP A 101 -11.36 -1.75 -5.25
N ALA A 102 -12.46 -2.45 -4.97
CA ALA A 102 -12.62 -3.29 -3.79
C ALA A 102 -11.66 -4.47 -3.83
N ALA A 103 -11.62 -5.22 -4.94
CA ALA A 103 -10.74 -6.37 -5.09
C ALA A 103 -9.24 -6.01 -4.99
N THR A 104 -8.86 -4.82 -5.47
CA THR A 104 -7.46 -4.35 -5.46
C THR A 104 -7.09 -3.53 -4.22
N GLY A 105 -8.06 -3.14 -3.40
CA GLY A 105 -7.86 -2.25 -2.26
C GLY A 105 -7.64 -0.78 -2.64
N ALA A 106 -7.85 -0.40 -3.90
CA ALA A 106 -7.69 0.98 -4.38
C ALA A 106 -8.67 1.96 -3.72
N MET A 107 -9.81 1.44 -3.24
CA MET A 107 -10.82 2.21 -2.49
C MET A 107 -10.40 2.60 -1.07
N MET A 108 -9.29 2.03 -0.56
CA MET A 108 -8.76 2.32 0.77
C MET A 108 -7.62 3.33 0.70
N LYS A 109 -7.28 3.93 1.84
CA LYS A 109 -6.13 4.79 2.07
C LYS A 109 -5.55 4.54 3.46
N TYR A 110 -4.27 4.85 3.64
CA TYR A 110 -3.65 4.90 4.97
C TYR A 110 -3.90 6.25 5.64
N ASP A 111 -4.35 6.21 6.89
CA ASP A 111 -4.61 7.40 7.71
C ASP A 111 -4.40 7.02 9.20
N PRO A 112 -3.34 7.51 9.88
CA PRO A 112 -2.44 8.58 9.47
C PRO A 112 -1.41 8.18 8.40
N LYS A 113 -0.81 9.20 7.74
CA LYS A 113 0.28 9.04 6.75
C LYS A 113 1.67 9.07 7.37
N VAL A 114 1.79 9.47 8.63
CA VAL A 114 3.04 9.62 9.36
C VAL A 114 2.90 8.85 10.67
N TYR A 115 3.89 8.02 10.97
CA TYR A 115 3.97 7.28 12.23
C TYR A 115 5.29 7.59 12.92
N GLU A 116 5.18 7.90 14.21
CA GLU A 116 6.29 8.20 15.10
C GLU A 116 6.33 7.14 16.19
N PHE A 117 7.45 6.46 16.36
CA PHE A 117 7.62 5.44 17.40
C PHE A 117 8.81 5.72 18.30
N THR A 118 8.64 5.50 19.60
CA THR A 118 9.76 5.39 20.54
C THR A 118 10.02 3.91 20.78
N LEU A 119 11.25 3.46 20.52
CA LEU A 119 11.64 2.06 20.74
C LEU A 119 12.05 1.86 22.20
N GLU A 120 11.62 0.75 22.78
CA GLU A 120 11.93 0.39 24.15
C GLU A 120 13.21 -0.46 24.17
N PRO A 121 14.19 -0.17 25.05
CA PRO A 121 15.37 -1.01 25.20
C PRO A 121 15.01 -2.43 25.63
N LYS A 122 15.70 -3.44 25.11
CA LYS A 122 15.53 -4.82 25.59
C LYS A 122 15.96 -4.88 27.05
N LYS A 123 15.10 -5.42 27.91
CA LYS A 123 15.47 -5.67 29.31
C LYS A 123 16.62 -6.69 29.35
N ALA A 124 17.73 -6.29 29.96
CA ALA A 124 18.78 -7.23 30.36
C ALA A 124 18.23 -8.08 31.51
N ASN A 125 18.16 -9.39 31.31
CA ASN A 125 17.94 -10.34 32.40
C ASN A 125 19.29 -10.73 33.01
#